data_AF-A0A9E6AKC5-F1
#
_entry.id   AF-A0A9E6AKC5-F1
#
_cell.length_a   1.000
_cell.length_b   1.000
_cell.length_c   1.000
_cell.angle_alpha   90.00
_cell.angle_beta   90.00
_cell.angle_gamma   90.00
#
_symmetry.space_group_name_H-M   'P 1'
#
loop_
_entity.id
_entity.type
_entity.pdbx_description
1 polymer ?
#
loop_
_entity_poly.entity_id
_entity_poly.type
_entity_poly.pdbx_seq_one_letter_code
_entity_poly.pdbx_strand_id
1 'polypeptide(L)'
;MKRPSNPFLVLWTMAVLATTSAFVLHLTIRVKAVELGYELGRAQGQISRLREVRRVLELELASGKMPERVDMVARTLLGMSEPTADRIFPAGPLPTVEEQESPERAVAQGGTP
;
A
#
# COMPACT_ATOMS: atom_id res chain seq x y z
N MET A 1 32.65 0.02 63.97
CA MET A 1 33.63 -0.67 63.10
C MET A 1 33.63 -0.01 61.73
N LYS A 2 34.63 0.83 61.41
CA LYS A 2 34.80 1.40 60.06
C LYS A 2 35.52 0.34 59.21
N ARG A 3 34.84 -0.26 58.22
CA ARG A 3 35.48 -1.17 57.26
C ARG A 3 36.53 -0.37 56.47
N PRO A 4 37.76 -0.88 56.26
CA PRO A 4 38.68 -0.27 55.33
C PRO A 4 38.03 -0.35 53.93
N SER A 5 37.63 0.81 53.42
CA SER A 5 37.13 0.93 52.06
C SER A 5 38.33 0.77 51.14
N ASN A 6 38.39 -0.34 50.42
CA ASN A 6 39.40 -0.58 49.40
C ASN A 6 38.86 0.00 48.08
N PRO A 7 39.24 1.24 47.70
CA PRO A 7 38.69 1.91 46.52
C PRO A 7 38.92 1.10 45.25
N PHE A 8 40.00 0.32 45.19
CA PHE A 8 40.29 -0.60 44.10
C PHE A 8 39.22 -1.68 43.92
N LEU A 9 38.75 -2.31 45.01
CA LEU A 9 37.69 -3.32 44.94
C LEU A 9 36.35 -2.70 44.53
N VAL A 10 36.03 -1.51 45.03
CA VAL A 10 34.82 -0.79 44.63
C VAL A 10 34.87 -0.45 43.14
N LEU A 11 35.99 0.09 42.66
CA LEU A 11 36.15 0.45 41.25
C LEU A 11 36.13 -0.79 40.36
N TRP A 12 36.78 -1.88 40.78
CA TRP A 12 36.81 -3.14 40.07
C TRP A 12 35.41 -3.77 39.95
N THR A 13 34.67 -3.87 41.06
CA THR A 13 33.30 -4.39 41.04
C THR A 13 32.36 -3.52 40.21
N MET A 14 32.49 -2.19 40.29
CA MET A 14 31.74 -1.27 39.43
C MET A 14 32.06 -1.46 37.94
N ALA A 15 33.33 -1.63 37.60
CA ALA A 15 33.74 -1.87 36.21
C ALA A 15 33.15 -3.18 35.68
N VAL A 16 33.27 -4.28 36.45
CA VAL A 16 32.69 -5.58 36.08
C VAL A 16 31.17 -5.48 35.94
N LEU A 17 30.51 -4.85 36.91
CA LEU A 17 29.05 -4.66 36.88
C LEU A 17 28.61 -3.85 35.66
N ALA A 18 29.32 -2.77 35.34
CA ALA A 18 29.03 -1.94 34.19
C ALA A 18 29.19 -2.72 32.87
N THR A 19 30.26 -3.50 32.73
CA THR A 19 30.48 -4.34 31.54
C THR A 19 29.41 -5.42 31.40
N THR A 20 29.06 -6.12 32.48
CA THR A 20 27.99 -7.13 32.46
C THR A 20 26.65 -6.50 32.11
N SER A 21 26.31 -5.35 32.70
CA SER A 21 25.05 -4.64 32.41
C SER A 21 24.99 -4.20 30.94
N ALA A 22 26.07 -3.61 30.42
CA ALA A 22 26.17 -3.22 29.01
C ALA A 22 25.99 -4.43 28.07
N PHE A 23 26.58 -5.58 28.42
CA PHE A 23 26.44 -6.81 27.64
C PHE A 23 24.99 -7.33 27.63
N VAL A 24 24.33 -7.36 28.79
CA VAL A 24 22.91 -7.78 28.90
C VAL A 24 21.99 -6.83 28.12
N LEU A 25 22.22 -5.52 28.22
CA LEU A 25 21.49 -4.51 27.44
C LEU A 25 21.69 -4.73 25.93
N HIS A 26 22.94 -4.94 25.50
CA HIS A 26 23.24 -5.23 24.10
C HIS A 26 22.51 -6.47 23.60
N LEU A 27 22.54 -7.55 24.38
CA LEU A 27 21.84 -8.80 24.05
C LEU A 27 20.33 -8.59 23.98
N THR A 28 19.76 -7.83 24.91
CA THR A 28 18.32 -7.55 24.94
C THR A 28 17.88 -6.77 23.71
N ILE A 29 18.63 -5.74 23.31
CA ILE A 29 18.36 -4.96 22.09
C ILE A 29 18.42 -5.87 20.85
N ARG A 30 19.44 -6.74 20.78
CA ARG A 30 19.60 -7.69 19.67
C ARG A 30 18.44 -8.69 19.59
N VAL A 31 18.04 -9.27 20.72
CA VAL A 31 16.92 -10.22 20.78
C VAL A 31 15.60 -9.55 20.37
N LYS A 32 15.35 -8.32 20.86
CA LYS A 32 14.16 -7.54 20.49
C LYS A 32 14.14 -7.19 19.00
N ALA A 33 15.28 -6.88 18.40
CA ALA A 33 15.38 -6.64 16.97
C ALA A 33 15.02 -7.90 16.14
N VAL A 34 15.40 -9.09 16.62
CA VAL A 34 15.03 -10.37 15.98
C VAL A 34 13.53 -10.62 16.09
N GLU A 35 12.95 -10.41 17.28
CA GLU A 35 11.50 -10.56 17.51
C GLU A 35 10.68 -9.64 16.58
N LEU A 36 11.06 -8.36 16.50
CA LEU A 36 10.45 -7.40 15.57
C LEU A 36 10.63 -7.82 14.10
N GLY A 37 11.79 -8.38 13.75
CA GLY A 37 12.05 -8.92 12.41
C GLY A 37 11.12 -10.08 12.05
N TYR A 38 10.81 -10.95 13.00
CA TYR A 38 9.84 -12.04 12.79
C TYR A 38 8.40 -11.52 12.61
N GLU A 39 7.98 -10.54 13.40
CA GLU A 39 6.67 -9.91 13.23
C GLU A 39 6.54 -9.22 11.86
N LEU A 40 7.59 -8.48 11.46
CA LEU A 40 7.64 -7.84 10.15
C LEU A 40 7.63 -8.87 9.01
N GLY A 41 8.35 -9.97 9.17
CA GLY A 41 8.34 -11.08 8.21
C GLY A 41 6.95 -11.69 8.03
N ARG A 42 6.19 -11.87 9.12
CA ARG A 42 4.80 -12.35 9.03
C ARG A 42 3.88 -11.34 8.35
N ALA A 43 4.05 -10.05 8.64
CA ALA A 43 3.25 -8.99 8.01
C ALA A 43 3.52 -8.89 6.50
N GLN A 44 4.78 -9.00 6.07
CA GLN A 44 5.16 -8.99 4.66
C GLN A 44 4.58 -10.18 3.89
N GLY A 45 4.50 -11.37 4.51
CA GLY A 45 3.85 -12.54 3.91
C GLY A 45 2.35 -12.36 3.65
N GLN A 46 1.66 -11.55 4.45
CA GLN A 46 0.26 -11.22 4.20
C GLN A 46 0.10 -10.22 3.05
N ILE A 47 1.01 -9.23 2.97
CA ILE A 47 1.02 -8.24 1.89
C ILE A 47 1.28 -8.90 0.53
N SER A 48 2.20 -9.86 0.43
CA SER A 48 2.46 -10.58 -0.83
C SER A 48 1.24 -11.38 -1.29
N ARG A 49 0.57 -12.08 -0.38
CA ARG A 49 -0.67 -12.82 -0.66
C ARG A 49 -1.78 -11.91 -1.17
N LEU A 50 -1.99 -10.76 -0.53
CA LEU A 50 -3.01 -9.79 -0.96
C LEU A 50 -2.71 -9.20 -2.35
N ARG A 51 -1.43 -8.99 -2.69
CA ARG A 51 -1.03 -8.52 -4.03
C ARG A 51 -1.31 -9.55 -5.11
N GLU A 52 -1.10 -10.83 -4.82
CA GLU A 52 -1.38 -11.91 -5.78
C GLU A 52 -2.89 -12.04 -6.03
N VAL A 53 -3.71 -12.00 -4.98
CA VAL A 53 -5.18 -12.02 -5.12
C VAL A 53 -5.67 -10.80 -5.89
N ARG A 54 -5.17 -9.61 -5.59
CA ARG A 54 -5.50 -8.39 -6.33
C ARG A 54 -5.19 -8.53 -7.81
N ARG A 55 -4.02 -9.09 -8.15
CA ARG A 55 -3.61 -9.30 -9.55
C ARG A 55 -4.57 -10.25 -10.28
N VAL A 56 -5.00 -11.32 -9.63
CA VAL A 56 -5.98 -12.25 -10.22
C VAL A 56 -7.32 -11.55 -10.43
N LEU A 57 -7.80 -10.80 -9.43
CA LEU A 57 -9.05 -10.02 -9.56
C LEU A 57 -8.97 -8.96 -10.66
N GLU A 58 -7.84 -8.29 -10.82
CA GLU A 58 -7.61 -7.32 -11.90
C GLU A 58 -7.61 -8.01 -13.27
N LEU A 59 -7.07 -9.23 -13.37
CA LEU A 59 -7.14 -10.04 -14.59
C LEU A 59 -8.56 -10.51 -14.90
N GLU A 60 -9.32 -10.92 -13.89
CA GLU A 60 -10.74 -11.27 -14.03
C GLU A 60 -11.58 -10.07 -14.45
N LEU A 61 -11.35 -8.90 -13.84
CA LEU A 61 -11.99 -7.64 -14.23
C LEU A 61 -11.63 -7.23 -15.66
N ALA A 62 -10.36 -7.34 -16.03
CA ALA A 62 -9.91 -7.06 -17.40
C ALA A 62 -10.55 -8.03 -18.41
N SER A 63 -10.69 -9.31 -18.06
CA SER A 63 -11.40 -10.31 -18.86
C SER A 63 -12.90 -10.00 -18.98
N GLY A 64 -13.51 -9.48 -17.91
CA GLY A 64 -14.90 -9.03 -17.89
C GLY A 64 -15.17 -7.76 -18.69
N LYS A 65 -14.15 -6.92 -18.88
CA LYS A 65 -14.22 -5.70 -19.72
C LYS A 65 -13.87 -5.95 -21.19
N MET A 66 -13.56 -7.18 -21.59
CA MET A 66 -13.29 -7.49 -22.99
C MET A 66 -14.56 -7.28 -23.82
N PRO A 67 -14.54 -6.39 -24.84
CA PRO A 67 -15.72 -6.05 -25.63
C PRO A 67 -16.33 -7.27 -26.32
N GLU A 68 -15.50 -8.24 -26.72
CA GLU A 68 -15.96 -9.51 -27.32
C GLU A 68 -16.79 -10.37 -26.36
N ARG A 69 -16.48 -10.38 -25.05
CA ARG A 69 -17.30 -11.11 -24.06
C ARG A 69 -18.61 -10.38 -23.78
N VAL A 70 -18.58 -9.05 -23.68
CA VAL A 70 -19.79 -8.24 -23.50
C VAL A 70 -20.74 -8.46 -24.67
N ASP A 71 -20.20 -8.46 -25.89
CA ASP A 71 -20.95 -8.69 -27.12
C ASP A 71 -21.53 -10.12 -27.20
N MET A 72 -20.74 -11.12 -26.83
CA MET A 72 -21.20 -12.50 -26.74
C MET A 72 -22.34 -12.64 -25.73
N VAL A 73 -22.21 -12.08 -24.52
CA VAL A 73 -23.27 -12.11 -23.50
C VAL A 73 -24.52 -11.37 -23.95
N ALA A 74 -24.36 -10.20 -24.58
CA ALA A 74 -25.46 -9.41 -25.11
C ALA A 74 -26.26 -10.21 -26.16
N ARG A 75 -25.59 -10.86 -27.11
CA ARG A 75 -26.26 -11.66 -28.15
C ARG A 75 -26.82 -12.99 -27.66
N THR A 76 -26.11 -13.68 -26.77
CA THR A 76 -26.48 -15.05 -26.36
C THR A 76 -27.43 -15.11 -25.17
N LEU A 77 -27.18 -14.33 -24.11
CA LEU A 77 -27.97 -14.37 -22.88
C LEU A 77 -29.07 -13.31 -22.85
N LEU A 78 -28.80 -12.13 -23.40
CA LEU A 78 -29.77 -11.02 -23.41
C LEU A 78 -30.57 -10.92 -24.72
N GLY A 79 -30.25 -11.76 -25.72
CA GLY A 79 -30.92 -11.78 -27.02
C GLY A 79 -30.83 -10.46 -27.78
N MET A 80 -29.87 -9.60 -27.43
CA MET A 80 -29.66 -8.32 -28.09
C MET A 80 -29.04 -8.54 -29.47
N SER A 81 -29.55 -7.85 -30.47
CA SER A 81 -28.97 -7.80 -31.81
C SER A 81 -28.50 -6.39 -32.10
N GLU A 82 -27.51 -6.26 -32.98
CA GLU A 82 -27.06 -4.95 -33.45
C GLU A 82 -28.25 -4.18 -34.06
N PRO A 83 -28.55 -2.97 -33.57
CA PRO A 83 -29.68 -2.20 -34.07
C PRO A 83 -29.42 -1.80 -35.52
N THR A 84 -30.39 -2.11 -36.41
CA THR A 84 -30.37 -1.62 -37.79
C THR A 84 -30.50 -0.10 -37.83
N ALA A 85 -29.93 0.56 -38.84
CA ALA A 85 -29.90 2.02 -38.97
C ALA A 85 -31.30 2.67 -38.84
N ASP A 86 -32.34 1.97 -39.29
CA ASP A 86 -33.74 2.39 -39.22
C ASP A 86 -34.31 2.46 -37.78
N ARG A 87 -33.60 1.90 -36.80
CA ARG A 87 -33.99 1.89 -35.37
C ARG A 87 -33.20 2.90 -34.52
N ILE A 88 -32.31 3.68 -35.14
CA ILE A 88 -31.50 4.68 -34.45
C ILE A 88 -32.17 6.04 -34.63
N PHE A 89 -32.74 6.58 -33.56
CA PHE A 89 -33.35 7.92 -33.56
C PHE A 89 -32.45 8.91 -32.82
N PRO A 90 -32.29 10.14 -33.32
CA PRO A 90 -31.54 11.17 -32.60
C PRO A 90 -32.26 11.51 -31.29
N ALA A 91 -31.55 11.40 -30.17
CA ALA A 91 -32.10 11.57 -28.81
C ALA A 91 -32.35 13.05 -28.41
N GLY A 92 -32.46 13.96 -29.39
CA GLY A 92 -32.59 15.40 -29.17
C GLY A 92 -31.27 16.16 -29.37
N PRO A 93 -31.24 17.46 -29.01
CA PRO A 93 -30.04 18.30 -29.12
C PRO A 93 -28.88 17.67 -28.34
N LEU A 94 -27.69 17.63 -28.94
CA LEU A 94 -26.49 17.20 -28.23
C LEU A 94 -26.36 18.06 -26.96
N PRO A 95 -26.16 17.45 -25.77
CA PRO A 95 -25.88 18.23 -24.59
C PRO A 95 -24.66 19.11 -24.88
N THR A 96 -24.77 20.41 -24.61
CA THR A 96 -23.62 21.29 -24.58
C THR A 96 -22.66 20.70 -23.55
N VAL A 97 -21.61 20.05 -24.02
CA VAL A 97 -20.49 19.67 -23.17
C VAL A 97 -19.92 21.00 -22.71
N GLU A 98 -20.29 21.45 -21.51
CA GLU A 98 -19.51 22.46 -20.82
C GLU A 98 -18.12 21.84 -20.72
N GLU A 99 -17.20 22.33 -21.56
CA GLU A 99 -15.78 22.09 -21.40
C GLU A 99 -15.46 22.46 -19.96
N GLN A 100 -15.43 21.44 -19.09
CA GLN A 100 -14.92 21.59 -17.75
C GLN A 100 -13.50 22.09 -17.95
N GLU A 101 -13.33 23.37 -17.69
CA GLU A 101 -12.08 24.08 -17.78
C GLU A 101 -11.07 23.26 -16.99
N SER A 102 -10.19 22.56 -17.71
CA SER A 102 -9.10 21.81 -17.11
C SER A 102 -8.41 22.74 -16.12
N PRO A 103 -8.21 22.32 -14.86
CA PRO A 103 -7.67 23.17 -13.80
C PRO A 103 -6.22 23.63 -14.07
N GLU A 104 -5.66 23.28 -15.22
CA GLU A 104 -4.32 23.60 -15.68
C GLU A 104 -4.16 25.05 -16.18
N ARG A 105 -5.25 25.75 -16.58
CA ARG A 105 -5.15 27.17 -16.97
C ARG A 105 -5.14 28.14 -15.79
N ALA A 106 -5.61 27.73 -14.61
CA ALA A 106 -5.62 28.58 -13.41
C ALA A 106 -4.21 28.79 -12.81
N VAL A 107 -3.23 27.94 -13.14
CA VAL A 107 -1.85 28.07 -12.64
C VAL A 107 -1.02 29.07 -13.45
N ALA A 108 -1.42 29.38 -14.70
CA ALA A 108 -0.66 30.27 -15.57
C ALA A 108 -0.94 31.77 -15.39
N GLN A 109 -2.01 32.15 -14.66
CA GLN A 109 -2.37 33.56 -14.43
C GLN A 109 -2.10 34.07 -13.00
N GLY A 110 -1.30 33.33 -12.22
CA GLY A 110 -0.77 33.77 -10.93
C GLY A 110 0.50 34.63 -11.03
N GLY A 111 0.58 35.54 -12.00
CA GLY A 111 1.70 36.47 -12.18
C GLY A 111 1.35 37.87 -11.66
N THR A 112 1.82 38.14 -10.44
CA THR A 112 1.86 39.37 -9.59
C THR A 112 1.77 40.76 -10.28
N PRO A 113 1.23 41.78 -9.56
CA PRO A 113 1.05 43.17 -10.01
C PRO A 113 2.33 43.96 -10.30
#